data_AF-A0A8H7Y3Z5-F1
#
_entry.id   AF-A0A8H7Y3Z5-F1
#
_cell.length_a   1.000
_cell.length_b   1.000
_cell.length_c   1.000
_cell.angle_alpha   90.00
_cell.angle_beta   90.00
_cell.angle_gamma   90.00
#
_symmetry.space_group_name_H-M   'P 1'
#
loop_
_entity.id
_entity.type
_entity.pdbx_description
1 polymer ?
#
loop_
_entity_poly.entity_id
_entity_poly.type
_entity_poly.pdbx_seq_one_letter_code
_entity_poly.pdbx_strand_id
1 'polypeptide(L)'
;MDDNLEAPSSLPPKTPLGDLPPDADEDQSSDEEDGGLDWTKLLPAAARPVIPKRGEKEFEPRQGGGTNLQLHVLDRSRNAMFETLRATRTISSKVVSYATWHADIGRTHVTVARGIHFSNMGHSAPRSVLGEDGTAKIQKRLELLPEEAIYLIERGSLFCWKDIDLDMGIIPGMTEINGSPMSVQQAFSEMIGREDLTLEKFQVYSYLKRLGYVVTRATPPDTYYPVPPPRTVSSPTSSILTRIKSLFPLWVSSISRTLFGGFNWWRPVGISRWFSYDKSYPSLFRAMRFLPAGHGVPLNTVGQKKSTPYQIFYNLYKPSTPFKKSAPPPPDFQIVVINARTTPMPTLQELTDLFDVLPESPLPPPRQRRPPPGTTANAPSPPKIEPVVTPAPKPSCMQRVFPWIFPTPPPIATTPAPRKLNPFMALKTGKKIIVIAAVDASNISFFRFGQGEFTEWPMV
;
A
#
# COMPACT_ATOMS: atom_id res chain seq x y z
N MET A 1 27.30 -68.44 24.60
CA MET A 1 28.58 -68.52 25.33
C MET A 1 29.37 -67.27 25.01
N ASP A 2 29.94 -66.72 26.06
CA ASP A 2 30.94 -65.66 26.14
C ASP A 2 30.46 -64.21 25.97
N ASP A 3 29.93 -63.73 27.11
CA ASP A 3 30.19 -62.39 27.65
C ASP A 3 31.66 -61.97 27.42
N ASN A 4 31.86 -60.77 26.87
CA ASN A 4 32.91 -59.89 27.37
C ASN A 4 32.45 -58.43 27.28
N LEU A 5 32.34 -57.85 28.47
CA LEU A 5 31.95 -56.50 28.81
C LEU A 5 32.84 -55.44 28.14
N GLU A 6 32.22 -54.47 27.45
CA GLU A 6 32.77 -53.12 27.39
C GLU A 6 31.90 -52.21 28.26
N ALA A 7 32.42 -51.87 29.44
CA ALA A 7 31.78 -50.93 30.34
C ALA A 7 31.86 -49.50 29.74
N PRO A 8 30.80 -48.68 29.84
CA PRO A 8 30.87 -47.30 29.38
C PRO A 8 31.83 -46.49 30.27
N SER A 9 32.92 -46.01 29.69
CA SER A 9 33.86 -45.12 30.38
C SER A 9 33.26 -43.71 30.49
N SER A 10 33.22 -43.13 31.69
CA SER A 10 32.65 -41.82 32.00
C SER A 10 33.68 -40.68 32.00
N LEU A 11 34.64 -40.70 31.08
CA LEU A 11 35.59 -39.58 30.96
C LEU A 11 35.07 -38.52 29.99
N PRO A 12 34.92 -37.24 30.41
CA PRO A 12 34.61 -36.17 29.48
C PRO A 12 35.80 -35.91 28.54
N PRO A 13 35.56 -35.60 27.25
CA PRO A 13 36.63 -35.21 26.34
C PRO A 13 37.27 -33.89 26.80
N LYS A 14 38.61 -33.86 26.79
CA LYS A 14 39.47 -32.78 27.31
C LYS A 14 39.57 -31.53 26.41
N THR A 15 38.65 -31.29 25.50
CA THR A 15 38.74 -30.14 24.57
C THR A 15 37.38 -29.48 24.34
N PRO A 16 37.25 -28.14 24.55
CA PRO A 16 36.04 -27.41 24.21
C PRO A 16 35.94 -27.30 22.67
N LEU A 17 35.01 -28.03 22.08
CA LEU A 17 34.81 -28.07 20.62
C LEU A 17 33.90 -26.90 20.19
N GLY A 18 34.47 -25.70 20.18
CA GLY A 18 33.83 -24.48 19.69
C GLY A 18 34.15 -24.12 18.23
N ASP A 19 35.15 -24.76 17.62
CA ASP A 19 35.66 -24.36 16.30
C ASP A 19 35.87 -25.58 15.40
N LEU A 20 34.81 -26.05 14.74
CA LEU A 20 34.93 -26.76 13.47
C LEU A 20 33.78 -26.31 12.53
N PRO A 21 34.08 -25.89 11.28
CA PRO A 21 33.07 -25.50 10.32
C PRO A 21 32.25 -26.73 9.87
N PRO A 22 30.95 -26.57 9.56
CA PRO A 22 30.15 -27.68 9.05
C PRO A 22 30.59 -28.01 7.62
N ASP A 23 30.99 -29.27 7.40
CA ASP A 23 31.18 -29.83 6.07
C ASP A 23 29.86 -29.72 5.30
N ALA A 24 29.93 -29.04 4.16
CA ALA A 24 28.87 -28.96 3.18
C ALA A 24 28.91 -30.25 2.37
N ASP A 25 28.05 -31.21 2.69
CA ASP A 25 27.59 -32.30 1.81
C ASP A 25 26.59 -33.18 2.59
N GLU A 26 25.36 -32.68 2.79
CA GLU A 26 24.22 -33.58 3.02
C GLU A 26 23.07 -33.15 2.10
N ASP A 27 22.83 -34.03 1.13
CA ASP A 27 21.86 -33.90 0.07
C ASP A 27 20.43 -33.69 0.58
N GLN A 28 19.72 -32.83 -0.15
CA GLN A 28 18.30 -32.55 -0.04
C GLN A 28 17.47 -33.83 -0.27
N SER A 29 17.06 -34.49 0.80
CA SER A 29 16.00 -35.51 0.76
C SER A 29 14.64 -34.83 0.94
N SER A 30 13.89 -34.67 -0.15
CA SER A 30 12.60 -33.95 -0.23
C SER A 30 11.38 -34.71 0.31
N ASP A 31 11.52 -35.49 1.37
CA ASP A 31 10.44 -36.36 1.91
C ASP A 31 10.05 -36.02 3.37
N GLU A 32 10.47 -34.84 3.87
CA GLU A 32 10.22 -34.41 5.26
C GLU A 32 8.85 -33.71 5.47
N GLU A 33 8.03 -33.50 4.43
CA GLU A 33 6.78 -32.72 4.54
C GLU A 33 5.57 -33.49 5.14
N ASP A 34 5.64 -34.81 5.28
CA ASP A 34 4.50 -35.63 5.79
C ASP A 34 4.72 -36.19 7.21
N GLY A 35 5.82 -35.82 7.87
CA GLY A 35 6.10 -36.15 9.27
C GLY A 35 5.60 -35.05 10.22
N GLY A 36 5.00 -35.43 11.35
CA GLY A 36 4.64 -34.47 12.41
C GLY A 36 5.83 -33.62 12.88
N LEU A 37 5.55 -32.45 13.47
CA LEU A 37 6.58 -31.51 13.90
C LEU A 37 7.49 -32.12 15.00
N ASP A 38 8.75 -32.39 14.66
CA ASP A 38 9.75 -32.95 15.58
C ASP A 38 10.45 -31.84 16.39
N TRP A 39 10.14 -31.79 17.70
CA TRP A 39 10.68 -30.80 18.64
C TRP A 39 12.18 -31.00 18.91
N THR A 40 12.75 -32.17 18.64
CA THR A 40 14.18 -32.42 18.88
C THR A 40 15.08 -31.62 17.93
N LYS A 41 14.57 -31.23 16.76
CA LYS A 41 15.29 -30.42 15.77
C LYS A 41 15.39 -28.93 16.15
N LEU A 42 14.60 -28.46 17.12
CA LEU A 42 14.52 -27.04 17.52
C LEU A 42 15.49 -26.66 18.64
N LEU A 43 16.04 -27.63 19.36
CA LEU A 43 17.07 -27.38 20.37
C LEU A 43 18.45 -27.24 19.70
N PRO A 44 19.37 -26.42 20.26
CA PRO A 44 20.75 -26.37 19.78
C PRO A 44 21.33 -27.79 19.76
N ALA A 45 21.98 -28.19 18.67
CA ALA A 45 22.43 -29.56 18.44
C ALA A 45 23.50 -30.02 19.47
N ALA A 46 23.05 -30.40 20.66
CA ALA A 46 23.85 -31.09 21.65
C ALA A 46 23.84 -32.58 21.31
N ALA A 47 24.95 -33.03 20.72
CA ALA A 47 25.29 -34.41 20.37
C ALA A 47 24.38 -35.08 19.33
N ARG A 48 25.02 -35.40 18.19
CA ARG A 48 24.51 -36.09 16.98
C ARG A 48 23.25 -36.93 17.23
N PRO A 49 22.11 -36.63 16.57
CA PRO A 49 20.99 -37.56 16.54
C PRO A 49 21.42 -38.82 15.78
N VAL A 50 21.24 -39.99 16.40
CA VAL A 50 21.39 -41.28 15.72
C VAL A 50 20.22 -41.39 14.75
N ILE A 51 20.51 -41.31 13.45
CA ILE A 51 19.53 -41.45 12.37
C ILE A 51 18.92 -42.87 12.46
N PRO A 52 17.61 -43.02 12.71
CA PRO A 52 16.95 -44.31 12.58
C PRO A 52 16.99 -44.72 11.10
N LYS A 53 17.47 -45.92 10.81
CA LYS A 53 17.53 -46.42 9.42
C LYS A 53 16.11 -46.59 8.88
N ARG A 54 15.93 -46.24 7.60
CA ARG A 54 14.72 -46.42 6.80
C ARG A 54 14.09 -47.81 7.05
N GLY A 55 12.90 -47.84 7.66
CA GLY A 55 12.13 -49.07 7.92
C GLY A 55 11.53 -49.21 9.32
N GLU A 56 11.91 -48.36 10.28
CA GLU A 56 11.32 -48.41 11.62
C GLU A 56 9.99 -47.64 11.65
N LYS A 57 8.89 -48.39 11.54
CA LYS A 57 7.54 -47.87 11.69
C LYS A 57 7.29 -47.62 13.18
N GLU A 58 7.25 -46.35 13.58
CA GLU A 58 6.86 -45.95 14.93
C GLU A 58 5.39 -46.33 15.16
N PHE A 59 5.13 -47.28 16.05
CA PHE A 59 3.79 -47.66 16.47
C PHE A 59 3.50 -47.02 17.83
N GLU A 60 2.25 -46.63 18.06
CA GLU A 60 1.77 -46.33 19.40
C GLU A 60 2.07 -47.52 20.33
N PRO A 61 2.46 -47.26 21.60
CA PRO A 61 2.74 -48.34 22.54
C PRO A 61 1.50 -49.23 22.68
N ARG A 62 1.66 -50.54 22.40
CA ARG A 62 0.56 -51.52 22.55
C ARG A 62 0.13 -51.58 24.02
N GLN A 63 -1.10 -52.04 24.27
CA GLN A 63 -1.72 -52.16 25.61
C GLN A 63 -0.90 -52.97 26.65
N GLY A 64 0.17 -53.69 26.24
CA GLY A 64 1.11 -54.40 27.13
C GLY A 64 2.42 -53.66 27.45
N GLY A 65 2.54 -52.38 27.11
CA GLY A 65 3.75 -51.58 27.28
C GLY A 65 4.61 -51.53 26.01
N GLY A 66 5.10 -50.34 25.67
CA GLY A 66 6.05 -50.14 24.56
C GLY A 66 7.44 -50.70 24.91
N THR A 67 8.29 -50.89 23.90
CA THR A 67 9.69 -51.27 24.15
C THR A 67 10.40 -50.14 24.91
N ASN A 68 11.42 -50.46 25.73
CA ASN A 68 12.18 -49.44 26.47
C ASN A 68 12.77 -48.37 25.55
N LEU A 69 13.13 -48.75 24.32
CA LEU A 69 13.61 -47.81 23.29
C LEU A 69 12.50 -46.87 22.80
N GLN A 70 11.27 -47.38 22.59
CA GLN A 70 10.11 -46.55 22.24
C GLN A 70 9.78 -45.55 23.35
N LEU A 71 9.74 -46.01 24.62
CA LEU A 71 9.49 -45.12 25.75
C LEU A 71 10.57 -44.05 25.88
N HIS A 72 11.84 -44.42 25.69
CA HIS A 72 12.96 -43.47 25.74
C HIS A 72 12.90 -42.43 24.60
N VAL A 73 12.54 -42.82 23.38
CA VAL A 73 12.35 -41.89 22.26
C VAL A 73 11.19 -40.94 22.52
N LEU A 74 10.06 -41.44 23.05
CA LEU A 74 8.92 -40.61 23.45
C LEU A 74 9.26 -39.66 24.60
N ASP A 75 10.02 -40.11 25.59
CA ASP A 75 10.47 -39.25 26.68
C ASP A 75 11.46 -38.19 26.20
N ARG A 76 12.35 -38.53 25.27
CA ARG A 76 13.27 -37.58 24.64
C ARG A 76 12.51 -36.51 23.87
N SER A 77 11.54 -36.88 23.04
CA SER A 77 10.75 -35.92 22.27
C SER A 77 9.88 -35.04 23.19
N ARG A 78 9.28 -35.62 24.23
CA ARG A 78 8.52 -34.90 25.26
C ARG A 78 9.39 -33.93 26.04
N ASN A 79 10.59 -34.33 26.45
CA ASN A 79 11.53 -33.46 27.14
C ASN A 79 12.01 -32.32 26.23
N ALA A 80 12.28 -32.62 24.95
CA ALA A 80 12.63 -31.59 23.97
C ALA A 80 11.49 -30.59 23.77
N MET A 81 10.24 -31.04 23.75
CA MET A 81 9.06 -30.16 23.73
C MET A 81 9.00 -29.28 24.99
N PHE A 82 9.18 -29.84 26.18
CA PHE A 82 9.14 -29.03 27.40
C PHE A 82 10.31 -28.05 27.50
N GLU A 83 11.49 -28.42 27.02
CA GLU A 83 12.65 -27.54 26.99
C GLU A 83 12.48 -26.39 25.98
N THR A 84 11.96 -26.68 24.79
CA THR A 84 11.63 -25.64 23.80
C THR A 84 10.54 -24.69 24.30
N LEU A 85 9.54 -25.18 25.05
CA LEU A 85 8.53 -24.33 25.70
C LEU A 85 9.10 -23.49 26.85
N ARG A 86 10.12 -23.99 27.56
CA ARG A 86 10.83 -23.24 28.62
C ARG A 86 11.81 -22.22 28.06
N ALA A 87 12.33 -22.45 26.86
CA ALA A 87 13.30 -21.57 26.24
C ALA A 87 12.71 -20.16 26.12
N THR A 88 13.38 -19.18 26.73
CA THR A 88 13.00 -17.78 26.60
C THR A 88 13.19 -17.36 25.16
N ARG A 89 12.14 -16.82 24.54
CA ARG A 89 12.21 -16.31 23.18
C ARG A 89 13.18 -15.12 23.13
N THR A 90 14.39 -15.35 22.62
CA THR A 90 15.39 -14.30 22.40
C THR A 90 15.38 -13.83 20.95
N ILE A 91 15.65 -12.54 20.73
CA ILE A 91 15.81 -11.98 19.38
C ILE A 91 17.29 -11.72 19.15
N SER A 92 17.81 -12.10 17.97
CA SER A 92 19.21 -11.87 17.61
C SER A 92 19.49 -10.38 17.45
N SER A 93 20.49 -9.86 18.15
CA SER A 93 20.93 -8.46 18.05
C SER A 93 21.34 -8.03 16.63
N LYS A 94 21.69 -8.99 15.76
CA LYS A 94 22.02 -8.73 14.34
C LYS A 94 20.80 -8.30 13.52
N VAL A 95 19.60 -8.70 13.93
CA VAL A 95 18.34 -8.48 13.20
C VAL A 95 17.56 -7.28 13.75
N VAL A 96 17.73 -6.95 15.03
CA VAL A 96 16.98 -5.87 15.69
C VAL A 96 17.58 -4.50 15.42
N SER A 97 16.70 -3.52 15.21
CA SER A 97 17.07 -2.12 15.06
C SER A 97 17.03 -1.37 16.38
N TYR A 98 17.77 -0.27 16.47
CA TYR A 98 17.82 0.58 17.66
C TYR A 98 17.37 2.00 17.31
N ALA A 99 16.57 2.61 18.17
CA ALA A 99 16.11 3.99 18.02
C ALA A 99 15.92 4.71 19.35
N THR A 100 16.02 6.04 19.32
CA THR A 100 15.76 6.92 20.46
C THR A 100 14.52 7.78 20.17
N TRP A 101 13.56 7.78 21.09
CA TRP A 101 12.35 8.60 21.06
C TRP A 101 12.63 9.96 21.69
N HIS A 102 12.49 11.01 20.88
CA HIS A 102 12.57 12.40 21.32
C HIS A 102 11.16 12.92 21.58
N ALA A 103 10.82 13.08 22.86
CA ALA A 103 9.49 13.52 23.28
C ALA A 103 9.17 14.96 22.86
N ASP A 104 10.16 15.81 22.64
CA ASP A 104 9.93 17.21 22.25
C ASP A 104 9.45 17.33 20.81
N ILE A 105 10.02 16.51 19.92
CA ILE A 105 9.71 16.52 18.48
C ILE A 105 8.57 15.54 18.17
N GLY A 106 8.33 14.54 19.03
CA GLY A 106 7.39 13.47 18.73
C GLY A 106 7.89 12.57 17.60
N ARG A 107 9.19 12.28 17.60
CA ARG A 107 9.88 11.49 16.57
C ARG A 107 10.82 10.47 17.18
N THR A 108 10.90 9.29 16.59
CA THR A 108 11.96 8.33 16.91
C THR A 108 13.09 8.46 15.90
N HIS A 109 14.27 8.81 16.37
CA HIS A 109 15.49 8.77 15.60
C HIS A 109 16.05 7.34 15.58
N VAL A 110 16.26 6.77 14.40
CA VAL A 110 16.86 5.44 14.24
C VAL A 110 18.38 5.56 14.29
N THR A 111 19.01 5.00 15.32
CA THR A 111 20.47 4.97 15.47
C THR A 111 21.07 3.85 14.64
N VAL A 112 20.50 2.64 14.73
CA VAL A 112 20.95 1.47 13.97
C VAL A 112 19.77 0.88 13.21
N ALA A 113 19.78 1.04 11.88
CA ALA A 113 18.76 0.49 10.99
C ALA A 113 19.15 -0.94 10.54
N ARG A 114 18.30 -1.94 10.84
CA ARG A 114 18.43 -3.33 10.39
C ARG A 114 17.16 -3.83 9.72
N GLY A 115 17.31 -4.75 8.76
CA GLY A 115 16.19 -5.38 8.07
C GLY A 115 15.52 -4.51 6.99
N ILE A 116 14.40 -5.01 6.47
CA ILE A 116 13.77 -4.50 5.24
C ILE A 116 12.79 -3.34 5.53
N HIS A 117 12.37 -3.15 6.78
CA HIS A 117 11.31 -2.22 7.16
C HIS A 117 11.58 -0.75 6.74
N PHE A 118 12.82 -0.29 6.81
CA PHE A 118 13.21 1.11 6.49
C PHE A 118 13.24 1.44 4.99
N SER A 119 12.98 0.45 4.12
CA SER A 119 12.75 0.70 2.68
C SER A 119 11.51 1.56 2.46
N ASN A 120 10.45 1.31 3.25
CA ASN A 120 9.13 1.91 3.09
C ASN A 120 8.66 2.66 4.35
N MET A 121 9.46 2.70 5.42
CA MET A 121 9.16 3.39 6.67
C MET A 121 10.22 4.44 7.00
N GLY A 122 9.79 5.50 7.67
CA GLY A 122 10.63 6.61 8.08
C GLY A 122 10.95 7.60 6.97
N HIS A 123 11.45 8.75 7.36
CA HIS A 123 11.89 9.80 6.45
C HIS A 123 13.21 10.40 6.94
N SER A 124 13.99 10.92 6.00
CA SER A 124 15.28 11.53 6.31
C SER A 124 15.09 13.03 6.55
N ALA A 125 15.26 13.48 7.78
CA ALA A 125 15.16 14.88 8.17
C ALA A 125 16.55 15.43 8.53
N PRO A 126 16.92 16.64 8.07
CA PRO A 126 18.14 17.31 8.53
C PRO A 126 17.93 17.88 9.94
N ARG A 127 18.78 17.49 10.89
CA ARG A 127 18.79 18.02 12.25
C ARG A 127 20.18 18.55 12.60
N SER A 128 20.23 19.65 13.34
CA SER A 128 21.47 20.16 13.90
C SER A 128 21.91 19.27 15.06
N VAL A 129 23.11 18.73 14.97
CA VAL A 129 23.78 17.97 16.03
C VAL A 129 24.93 18.83 16.52
N LEU A 130 25.03 18.99 17.84
CA LEU A 130 26.19 19.61 18.45
C LEU A 130 27.36 18.64 18.30
N GLY A 131 28.35 19.01 17.48
CA GLY A 131 29.59 18.26 17.42
C GLY A 131 30.39 18.42 18.71
N GLU A 132 31.34 17.50 18.95
CA GLU A 132 32.26 17.54 20.09
C GLU A 132 33.02 18.89 20.19
N ASP A 133 33.19 19.57 19.06
CA ASP A 133 33.83 20.89 18.94
C ASP A 133 32.91 22.08 19.35
N GLY A 134 31.68 21.82 19.82
CA GLY A 134 30.67 22.85 20.11
C GLY A 134 30.05 23.51 18.87
N THR A 135 30.41 23.05 17.65
CA THR A 135 29.85 23.55 16.39
C THR A 135 28.61 22.75 15.98
N ALA A 136 27.53 23.45 15.61
CA ALA A 136 26.31 22.82 15.11
C ALA A 136 26.53 22.29 13.68
N LYS A 137 26.62 20.97 13.52
CA LYS A 137 26.72 20.28 12.22
C LYS A 137 25.33 19.76 11.85
N ILE A 138 24.87 20.04 10.63
CA ILE A 138 23.57 19.52 10.15
C ILE A 138 23.77 18.09 9.64
N GLN A 139 23.19 17.12 10.33
CA GLN A 139 23.22 15.71 9.96
C GLN A 139 21.83 15.24 9.51
N LYS A 140 21.79 14.46 8.43
CA LYS A 140 20.56 13.79 8.00
C LYS A 140 20.30 12.59 8.91
N ARG A 141 19.20 12.64 9.66
CA ARG A 141 18.75 11.61 10.59
C ARG A 141 17.57 10.86 10.00
N LEU A 142 17.50 9.54 10.23
CA LEU A 142 16.33 8.74 9.86
C LEU A 142 15.30 8.82 11.00
N GLU A 143 14.19 9.50 10.75
CA GLU A 143 13.13 9.71 11.73
C GLU A 143 11.89 8.88 11.35
N LEU A 144 11.34 8.14 12.31
CA LEU A 144 10.06 7.45 12.16
C LEU A 144 8.95 8.29 12.79
N LEU A 145 7.76 8.17 12.20
CA LEU A 145 6.53 8.68 12.79
C LEU A 145 6.13 7.85 14.03
N PRO A 146 5.31 8.40 14.93
CA PRO A 146 4.86 7.68 16.13
C PRO A 146 4.20 6.34 15.79
N GLU A 147 3.32 6.28 14.77
CA GLU A 147 2.67 5.03 14.35
C GLU A 147 3.65 4.00 13.75
N GLU A 148 4.69 4.47 13.07
CA GLU A 148 5.73 3.62 12.49
C GLU A 148 6.60 3.01 13.59
N ALA A 149 6.95 3.82 14.59
CA ALA A 149 7.73 3.40 15.75
C ALA A 149 6.98 2.36 16.60
N ILE A 150 5.73 2.66 17.00
CA ILE A 150 4.90 1.73 17.79
C ILE A 150 4.77 0.40 17.05
N TYR A 151 4.54 0.43 15.73
CA TYR A 151 4.40 -0.79 14.93
C TYR A 151 5.66 -1.67 14.97
N LEU A 152 6.85 -1.09 14.85
CA LEU A 152 8.10 -1.85 14.89
C LEU A 152 8.43 -2.36 16.30
N ILE A 153 8.08 -1.60 17.33
CA ILE A 153 8.20 -2.00 18.74
C ILE A 153 7.27 -3.19 19.02
N GLU A 154 6.00 -3.11 18.63
CA GLU A 154 5.00 -4.19 18.80
C GLU A 154 5.43 -5.47 18.07
N ARG A 155 6.05 -5.33 16.88
CA ARG A 155 6.58 -6.47 16.11
C ARG A 155 7.88 -7.05 16.66
N GLY A 156 8.51 -6.42 17.63
CA GLY A 156 9.82 -6.83 18.17
C GLY A 156 10.97 -6.66 17.17
N SER A 157 10.85 -5.73 16.21
CA SER A 157 11.88 -5.44 15.19
C SER A 157 12.69 -4.17 15.49
N LEU A 158 12.23 -3.38 16.46
CA LEU A 158 12.87 -2.16 16.92
C LEU A 158 12.88 -2.14 18.45
N PHE A 159 14.05 -2.00 19.05
CA PHE A 159 14.14 -1.56 20.44
C PHE A 159 14.17 -0.03 20.47
N CYS A 160 13.43 0.56 21.39
CA CYS A 160 13.31 2.00 21.52
C CYS A 160 13.73 2.46 22.91
N TRP A 161 14.54 3.50 22.97
CA TRP A 161 14.96 4.19 24.17
C TRP A 161 14.25 5.53 24.23
N LYS A 162 13.87 5.97 25.42
CA LYS A 162 13.39 7.33 25.63
C LYS A 162 14.58 8.23 25.88
N ASP A 163 14.66 9.34 25.14
CA ASP A 163 15.68 10.35 25.34
C ASP A 163 15.57 10.96 26.75
N ILE A 164 16.70 11.15 27.41
CA ILE A 164 16.79 11.74 28.75
C ILE A 164 17.97 12.70 28.74
N ASP A 165 17.77 13.91 29.24
CA ASP A 165 18.80 14.95 29.37
C ASP A 165 19.89 14.65 30.42
N LEU A 166 19.93 13.41 30.94
CA LEU A 166 20.89 12.95 31.92
C LEU A 166 21.99 12.17 31.21
N ASP A 167 23.20 12.71 31.28
CA ASP A 167 24.40 12.11 30.71
C ASP A 167 24.76 10.85 31.51
N MET A 168 24.25 9.69 31.09
CA MET A 168 24.38 8.41 31.79
C MET A 168 25.80 7.79 31.74
N GLY A 169 26.80 8.55 31.29
CA GLY A 169 28.17 8.09 31.11
C GLY A 169 28.32 7.12 29.95
N ILE A 170 29.54 7.06 29.41
CA ILE A 170 29.91 6.24 28.26
C ILE A 170 29.91 4.76 28.68
N ILE A 171 28.83 4.02 28.37
CA ILE A 171 28.87 2.56 28.44
C ILE A 171 29.68 2.06 27.23
N PRO A 172 30.80 1.33 27.43
CA PRO A 172 31.62 0.83 26.32
C PRO A 172 30.77 -0.04 25.37
N GLY A 173 30.65 0.37 24.11
CA GLY A 173 29.91 -0.35 23.07
C GLY A 173 28.45 0.09 22.84
N MET A 174 27.92 1.06 23.59
CA MET A 174 26.58 1.66 23.40
C MET A 174 26.60 3.19 23.35
N THR A 175 27.68 3.77 22.81
CA THR A 175 27.93 5.22 22.79
C THR A 175 26.93 6.04 21.97
N GLU A 176 26.08 5.40 21.17
CA GLU A 176 25.06 6.07 20.34
C GLU A 176 23.65 5.96 20.91
N ILE A 177 23.45 5.24 22.03
CA ILE A 177 22.13 4.98 22.62
C ILE A 177 22.04 5.68 23.97
N ASN A 178 21.71 6.97 23.93
CA ASN A 178 21.40 7.73 25.14
C ASN A 178 19.92 7.54 25.48
N GLY A 179 19.64 7.22 26.74
CA GLY A 179 18.27 7.14 27.25
C GLY A 179 17.93 5.89 28.07
N SER A 180 16.70 5.86 28.59
CA SER A 180 16.15 4.69 29.27
C SER A 180 15.45 3.77 28.28
N PRO A 181 15.63 2.44 28.32
CA PRO A 181 14.86 1.52 27.48
C PRO A 181 13.36 1.69 27.76
N MET A 182 12.55 1.68 26.70
CA MET A 182 11.11 1.89 26.78
C MET A 182 10.36 0.57 26.59
N SER A 183 9.37 0.31 27.46
CA SER A 183 8.46 -0.82 27.29
C SER A 183 7.43 -0.56 26.18
N VAL A 184 6.79 -1.62 25.67
CA VAL A 184 5.72 -1.47 24.68
C VAL A 184 4.57 -0.61 25.25
N GLN A 185 4.17 -0.86 26.49
CA GLN A 185 3.11 -0.11 27.17
C GLN A 185 3.47 1.37 27.29
N GLN A 186 4.72 1.67 27.63
CA GLN A 186 5.20 3.04 27.71
C GLN A 186 5.20 3.71 26.32
N ALA A 187 5.63 3.01 25.27
CA ALA A 187 5.58 3.52 23.90
C ALA A 187 4.16 3.91 23.48
N PHE A 188 3.17 3.06 23.75
CA PHE A 188 1.76 3.38 23.52
C PHE A 188 1.31 4.62 24.29
N SER A 189 1.73 4.77 25.56
CA SER A 189 1.35 5.92 26.37
C SER A 189 1.98 7.25 25.93
N GLU A 190 3.22 7.23 25.43
CA GLU A 190 3.95 8.44 25.07
C GLU A 190 3.71 8.89 23.62
N MET A 191 3.53 7.92 22.71
CA MET A 191 3.46 8.16 21.27
C MET A 191 2.02 8.39 20.79
N ILE A 192 1.00 7.79 21.43
CA ILE A 192 -0.40 8.04 21.10
C ILE A 192 -0.79 9.44 21.55
N GLY A 193 -1.55 10.15 20.72
CA GLY A 193 -1.95 11.55 20.94
C GLY A 193 -0.97 12.57 20.35
N ARG A 194 0.22 12.14 19.90
CA ARG A 194 1.15 13.01 19.18
C ARG A 194 0.73 13.15 17.72
N GLU A 195 0.73 14.38 17.22
CA GLU A 195 0.47 14.70 15.80
C GLU A 195 -0.82 14.08 15.24
N ASP A 196 -1.90 14.26 15.98
CA ASP A 196 -3.23 13.74 15.66
C ASP A 196 -3.32 12.20 15.58
N LEU A 197 -2.32 11.47 16.07
CA LEU A 197 -2.38 10.01 16.11
C LEU A 197 -3.31 9.55 17.23
N THR A 198 -4.52 9.15 16.86
CA THR A 198 -5.45 8.46 17.75
C THR A 198 -5.19 6.96 17.74
N LEU A 199 -5.70 6.25 18.75
CA LEU A 199 -5.59 4.79 18.83
C LEU A 199 -6.19 4.11 17.58
N GLU A 200 -7.33 4.60 17.09
CA GLU A 200 -8.02 4.08 15.91
C GLU A 200 -7.16 4.20 14.65
N LYS A 201 -6.46 5.32 14.48
CA LYS A 201 -5.54 5.53 13.36
C LYS A 201 -4.38 4.54 13.42
N PHE A 202 -3.82 4.33 14.61
CA PHE A 202 -2.78 3.31 14.80
C PHE A 202 -3.27 1.89 14.51
N GLN A 203 -4.47 1.52 14.95
CA GLN A 203 -5.07 0.21 14.66
C GLN A 203 -5.24 -0.02 13.16
N VAL A 204 -5.72 0.99 12.42
CA VAL A 204 -5.82 0.92 10.95
C VAL A 204 -4.43 0.80 10.31
N TYR A 205 -3.47 1.58 10.77
CA TYR A 205 -2.10 1.54 10.29
C TYR A 205 -1.45 0.17 10.46
N SER A 206 -1.53 -0.40 11.67
CA SER A 206 -0.93 -1.71 11.99
C SER A 206 -1.59 -2.83 11.19
N TYR A 207 -2.91 -2.79 11.01
CA TYR A 207 -3.64 -3.75 10.20
C TYR A 207 -3.21 -3.71 8.72
N LEU A 208 -3.17 -2.51 8.12
CA LEU A 208 -2.78 -2.35 6.71
C LEU A 208 -1.31 -2.74 6.47
N LYS A 209 -0.42 -2.44 7.41
CA LYS A 209 0.99 -2.84 7.33
C LYS A 209 1.17 -4.35 7.44
N ARG A 210 0.38 -5.04 8.29
CA ARG A 210 0.39 -6.51 8.38
C ARG A 210 -0.07 -7.18 7.08
N LEU A 211 -0.98 -6.54 6.35
CA LEU A 211 -1.40 -6.98 5.01
C LEU A 211 -0.36 -6.69 3.91
N GLY A 212 0.76 -6.05 4.24
CA GLY A 212 1.86 -5.76 3.30
C GLY A 212 1.71 -4.47 2.50
N TYR A 213 0.69 -3.65 2.77
CA TYR A 213 0.55 -2.36 2.11
C TYR A 213 1.60 -1.37 2.62
N VAL A 214 2.00 -0.44 1.76
CA VAL A 214 2.76 0.74 2.18
C VAL A 214 1.76 1.83 2.53
N VAL A 215 1.91 2.38 3.73
CA VAL A 215 1.03 3.40 4.32
C VAL A 215 1.89 4.61 4.61
N THR A 216 1.50 5.77 4.10
CA THR A 216 2.12 7.08 4.38
C THR A 216 1.05 8.07 4.83
N ARG A 217 1.45 9.15 5.52
CA ARG A 217 0.51 10.22 5.90
C ARG A 217 0.11 11.04 4.68
N ALA A 218 -1.16 11.42 4.63
CA ALA A 218 -1.69 12.29 3.58
C ALA A 218 -1.40 13.76 3.85
N THR A 219 -1.49 14.17 5.12
CA THR A 219 -1.03 15.49 5.59
C THR A 219 0.42 15.37 6.05
N PRO A 220 1.35 16.13 5.45
CA PRO A 220 2.75 16.09 5.88
C PRO A 220 2.88 16.70 7.29
N PRO A 221 3.43 15.97 8.28
CA PRO A 221 3.60 16.50 9.63
C PRO A 221 4.85 17.38 9.76
N ASP A 222 5.87 17.17 8.91
CA ASP A 222 7.08 18.00 8.86
C ASP A 222 7.34 18.42 7.40
N THR A 223 8.06 19.52 7.22
CA THR A 223 8.43 20.09 5.91
C THR A 223 9.29 19.11 5.09
N TYR A 224 10.05 18.26 5.78
CA TYR A 224 10.93 17.25 5.17
C TYR A 224 10.22 15.92 4.86
N TYR A 225 8.93 15.81 5.17
CA TYR A 225 8.16 14.60 4.89
C TYR A 225 7.95 14.42 3.39
N PRO A 226 8.22 13.24 2.81
CA PRO A 226 8.04 13.02 1.38
C PRO A 226 6.55 12.98 1.01
N VAL A 227 6.12 13.94 0.19
CA VAL A 227 4.74 14.03 -0.31
C VAL A 227 4.73 13.61 -1.79
N PRO A 228 3.69 12.88 -2.26
CA PRO A 228 3.50 12.65 -3.69
C PRO A 228 3.39 13.98 -4.46
N PRO A 229 3.73 14.01 -5.76
CA PRO A 229 3.71 15.23 -6.55
C PRO A 229 2.34 15.94 -6.49
N PRO A 230 2.32 17.29 -6.43
CA PRO A 230 1.10 18.06 -6.29
C PRO A 230 0.14 17.76 -7.44
N ARG A 231 -1.14 17.62 -7.10
CA ARG A 231 -2.21 17.24 -8.02
C ARG A 231 -2.35 18.32 -9.11
N THR A 232 -1.94 18.03 -10.34
CA THR A 232 -2.47 18.76 -11.50
C THR A 232 -3.89 18.29 -11.70
N VAL A 233 -4.86 18.96 -11.06
CA VAL A 233 -6.25 18.85 -11.47
C VAL A 233 -6.23 19.18 -12.95
N SER A 234 -6.56 18.20 -13.79
CA SER A 234 -6.76 18.43 -15.22
C SER A 234 -7.98 19.35 -15.33
N SER A 235 -7.77 20.65 -15.14
CA SER A 235 -8.66 21.67 -15.68
C SER A 235 -8.81 21.26 -17.13
N PRO A 236 -10.04 21.03 -17.64
CA PRO A 236 -10.23 20.81 -19.06
C PRO A 236 -9.44 21.91 -19.76
N THR A 237 -8.47 21.53 -20.59
CA THR A 237 -7.66 22.50 -21.30
C THR A 237 -8.66 23.40 -22.00
N SER A 238 -8.66 24.69 -21.62
CA SER A 238 -9.56 25.66 -22.22
C SER A 238 -9.35 25.53 -23.73
N SER A 239 -10.30 24.91 -24.44
CA SER A 239 -10.13 24.65 -25.86
C SER A 239 -9.81 25.98 -26.53
N ILE A 240 -8.97 26.00 -27.56
CA ILE A 240 -8.57 27.24 -28.23
C ILE A 240 -9.79 28.11 -28.59
N LEU A 241 -10.92 27.46 -28.88
CA LEU A 241 -12.24 28.07 -29.06
C LEU A 241 -12.77 28.86 -27.86
N THR A 242 -12.57 28.40 -26.62
CA THR A 242 -12.92 29.17 -25.40
C THR A 242 -12.04 30.40 -25.21
N ARG A 243 -10.76 30.35 -25.60
CA ARG A 243 -9.86 31.52 -25.61
C ARG A 243 -10.24 32.53 -26.69
N ILE A 244 -10.64 32.05 -27.88
CA ILE A 244 -11.15 32.92 -28.96
C ILE A 244 -12.51 33.53 -28.54
N LYS A 245 -13.36 32.77 -27.85
CA LYS A 245 -14.63 33.26 -27.28
C LYS A 245 -14.43 34.36 -26.23
N SER A 246 -13.39 34.27 -25.40
CA SER A 246 -13.08 35.32 -24.42
C SER A 246 -12.48 36.57 -25.07
N LEU A 247 -11.75 36.43 -26.18
CA LEU A 247 -11.16 37.56 -26.89
C LEU A 247 -12.17 38.31 -27.78
N PHE A 248 -13.19 37.63 -28.30
CA PHE A 248 -14.23 38.22 -29.17
C PHE A 248 -15.65 37.86 -28.71
N PRO A 249 -16.08 38.28 -27.50
CA PRO A 249 -17.34 37.84 -26.91
C PRO A 249 -18.57 38.25 -27.72
N LEU A 250 -18.55 39.41 -28.37
CA LEU A 250 -19.68 39.92 -29.17
C LEU A 250 -19.81 39.24 -30.54
N TRP A 251 -18.68 38.97 -31.19
CA TRP A 251 -18.64 38.35 -32.52
C TRP A 251 -18.97 36.86 -32.44
N VAL A 252 -18.37 36.14 -31.49
CA VAL A 252 -18.62 34.70 -31.33
C VAL A 252 -20.01 34.43 -30.76
N SER A 253 -20.53 35.26 -29.86
CA SER A 253 -21.91 35.06 -29.36
C SER A 253 -22.97 35.31 -30.43
N SER A 254 -22.75 36.29 -31.31
CA SER A 254 -23.63 36.56 -32.45
C SER A 254 -23.60 35.43 -33.48
N ILE A 255 -22.40 34.97 -33.86
CA ILE A 255 -22.21 33.84 -34.79
C ILE A 255 -22.68 32.51 -34.19
N SER A 256 -22.49 32.29 -32.89
CA SER A 256 -22.97 31.07 -32.24
C SER A 256 -24.49 31.03 -32.11
N ARG A 257 -25.14 32.18 -31.86
CA ARG A 257 -26.60 32.27 -31.81
C ARG A 257 -27.23 32.00 -33.18
N THR A 258 -26.58 32.42 -34.26
CA THR A 258 -27.09 32.21 -35.64
C THR A 258 -26.77 30.82 -36.19
N LEU A 259 -25.62 30.22 -35.86
CA LEU A 259 -25.22 28.89 -36.35
C LEU A 259 -25.68 27.71 -35.48
N PHE A 260 -25.69 27.87 -34.15
CA PHE A 260 -26.00 26.76 -33.23
C PHE A 260 -27.40 26.84 -32.62
N GLY A 261 -28.14 27.94 -32.84
CA GLY A 261 -29.47 28.14 -32.29
C GLY A 261 -29.50 28.22 -30.76
N GLY A 262 -30.34 29.09 -30.21
CA GLY A 262 -30.67 28.98 -28.78
C GLY A 262 -31.29 27.61 -28.50
N PHE A 263 -31.12 27.10 -27.28
CA PHE A 263 -31.79 25.88 -26.82
C PHE A 263 -33.31 26.07 -26.96
N ASN A 264 -33.86 25.59 -28.07
CA ASN A 264 -35.27 25.69 -28.38
C ASN A 264 -35.97 24.46 -27.81
N TRP A 265 -36.63 24.63 -26.67
CA TRP A 265 -37.40 23.57 -25.99
C TRP A 265 -38.37 22.83 -26.93
N TRP A 266 -38.92 23.54 -27.92
CA TRP A 266 -39.86 23.01 -28.92
C TRP A 266 -39.20 22.27 -30.09
N ARG A 267 -37.86 22.24 -30.18
CA ARG A 267 -37.08 21.51 -31.18
C ARG A 267 -35.80 20.93 -30.56
N PRO A 268 -35.92 19.88 -29.72
CA PRO A 268 -34.78 19.28 -29.03
C PRO A 268 -33.77 18.64 -29.99
N VAL A 269 -34.22 18.14 -31.14
CA VAL A 269 -33.36 17.46 -32.12
C VAL A 269 -32.95 18.43 -33.23
N GLY A 270 -31.75 18.99 -33.14
CA GLY A 270 -31.13 19.77 -34.21
C GLY A 270 -30.52 18.84 -35.27
N ILE A 271 -31.30 18.42 -36.26
CA ILE A 271 -30.78 17.62 -37.37
C ILE A 271 -30.06 18.55 -38.34
N SER A 272 -28.77 18.78 -38.11
CA SER A 272 -27.97 19.53 -39.08
C SER A 272 -27.84 18.73 -40.39
N ARG A 273 -28.03 19.40 -41.53
CA ARG A 273 -27.91 18.78 -42.86
C ARG A 273 -26.46 18.42 -43.23
N TRP A 274 -25.47 18.96 -42.52
CA TRP A 274 -24.04 18.87 -42.86
C TRP A 274 -23.18 18.10 -41.87
N PHE A 275 -23.56 17.98 -40.59
CA PHE A 275 -22.78 17.24 -39.61
C PHE A 275 -23.47 15.91 -39.24
N SER A 276 -22.92 14.80 -39.73
CA SER A 276 -23.42 13.45 -39.47
C SER A 276 -23.24 12.98 -38.01
N TYR A 277 -22.50 13.74 -37.19
CA TYR A 277 -22.23 13.41 -35.79
C TYR A 277 -23.46 13.54 -34.88
N ASP A 278 -24.46 14.33 -35.28
CA ASP A 278 -25.70 14.53 -34.50
C ASP A 278 -26.70 13.38 -34.61
N LYS A 279 -26.46 12.40 -35.51
CA LYS A 279 -27.39 11.30 -35.82
C LYS A 279 -27.15 10.03 -35.02
N SER A 280 -26.30 10.06 -34.00
CA SER A 280 -26.07 8.90 -33.13
C SER A 280 -27.26 8.68 -32.18
N TYR A 281 -27.64 7.44 -31.88
CA TYR A 281 -28.66 7.17 -30.85
C TYR A 281 -28.36 7.87 -29.51
N PRO A 282 -27.10 7.88 -29.00
CA PRO A 282 -26.78 8.61 -27.77
C PRO A 282 -27.00 10.12 -27.85
N SER A 283 -26.68 10.78 -28.98
CA SER A 283 -26.92 12.22 -29.15
C SER A 283 -28.42 12.54 -29.20
N LEU A 284 -29.21 11.67 -29.84
CA LEU A 284 -30.66 11.82 -29.91
C LEU A 284 -31.33 11.61 -28.55
N PHE A 285 -30.97 10.56 -27.81
CA PHE A 285 -31.48 10.36 -26.44
C PHE A 285 -31.05 11.45 -25.47
N ARG A 286 -29.81 11.98 -25.62
CA ARG A 286 -29.36 13.14 -24.83
C ARG A 286 -30.16 14.40 -25.15
N ALA A 287 -30.49 14.62 -26.42
CA ALA A 287 -31.30 15.76 -26.86
C ALA A 287 -32.75 15.67 -26.37
N MET A 288 -33.34 14.46 -26.32
CA MET A 288 -34.71 14.24 -25.86
C MET A 288 -34.87 14.20 -24.33
N ARG A 289 -33.78 14.28 -23.55
CA ARG A 289 -33.88 14.25 -22.08
C ARG A 289 -34.50 15.53 -21.54
N PHE A 290 -35.69 15.41 -20.98
CA PHE A 290 -36.35 16.47 -20.20
C PHE A 290 -35.56 16.79 -18.91
N LEU A 291 -35.08 15.77 -18.20
CA LEU A 291 -34.20 15.92 -17.05
C LEU A 291 -32.73 15.76 -17.48
N PRO A 292 -31.88 16.81 -17.38
CA PRO A 292 -30.46 16.65 -17.61
C PRO A 292 -29.90 15.60 -16.65
N ALA A 293 -28.98 14.76 -17.13
CA ALA A 293 -28.25 13.86 -16.25
C ALA A 293 -27.32 14.72 -15.37
N GLY A 294 -27.39 14.60 -14.05
CA GLY A 294 -26.49 15.25 -13.10
C GLY A 294 -27.03 16.51 -12.42
N HIS A 295 -26.21 17.05 -11.51
CA HIS A 295 -26.48 18.29 -10.78
C HIS A 295 -25.51 19.40 -11.27
N GLY A 296 -26.04 20.42 -11.93
CA GLY A 296 -25.25 21.58 -12.36
C GLY A 296 -25.06 22.64 -11.27
N VAL A 297 -25.77 22.50 -10.14
CA VAL A 297 -25.69 23.41 -9.00
C VAL A 297 -24.63 22.88 -8.04
N PRO A 298 -23.57 23.65 -7.73
CA PRO A 298 -22.63 23.25 -6.70
C PRO A 298 -23.37 23.14 -5.36
N LEU A 299 -23.16 22.03 -4.65
CA LEU A 299 -23.75 21.81 -3.32
C LEU A 299 -23.13 22.74 -2.27
N ASN A 300 -21.97 23.31 -2.57
CA ASN A 300 -21.24 24.26 -1.73
C ASN A 300 -21.87 25.65 -1.89
N THR A 301 -22.88 25.95 -1.08
CA THR A 301 -23.28 27.32 -0.80
C THR A 301 -22.18 27.98 0.05
N VAL A 302 -21.83 29.21 -0.30
CA VAL A 302 -20.73 30.01 0.29
C VAL A 302 -20.84 30.04 1.82
N GLY A 303 -20.17 29.13 2.50
CA GLY A 303 -20.14 29.02 3.95
C GLY A 303 -18.75 28.59 4.42
N GLN A 304 -18.33 29.06 5.60
CA GLN A 304 -17.05 28.66 6.18
C GLN A 304 -17.02 27.14 6.34
N LYS A 305 -15.99 26.50 5.78
CA LYS A 305 -15.76 25.05 5.95
C LYS A 305 -15.56 24.76 7.43
N LYS A 306 -16.55 24.13 8.07
CA LYS A 306 -16.41 23.64 9.44
C LYS A 306 -15.39 22.50 9.44
N SER A 307 -14.58 22.40 10.51
CA SER A 307 -13.68 21.27 10.69
C SER A 307 -14.50 20.00 10.86
N THR A 308 -14.49 19.12 9.87
CA THR A 308 -15.21 17.85 9.91
C THR A 308 -14.28 16.72 10.34
N PRO A 309 -14.79 15.66 11.00
CA PRO A 309 -13.97 14.51 11.37
C PRO A 309 -13.49 13.70 10.14
N TYR A 310 -14.10 13.96 8.98
CA TYR A 310 -13.83 13.30 7.71
C TYR A 310 -12.64 13.93 6.99
N GLN A 311 -11.43 13.69 7.49
CA GLN A 311 -10.19 14.12 6.86
C GLN A 311 -9.36 12.93 6.38
N ILE A 312 -8.81 13.04 5.16
CA ILE A 312 -7.90 12.05 4.61
C ILE A 312 -6.63 12.03 5.46
N PHE A 313 -6.35 10.88 6.09
CA PHE A 313 -5.21 10.73 7.00
C PHE A 313 -4.10 9.87 6.40
N TYR A 314 -4.45 8.79 5.71
CA TYR A 314 -3.47 7.88 5.11
C TYR A 314 -3.57 7.80 3.59
N ASN A 315 -2.41 7.74 2.95
CA ASN A 315 -2.22 7.33 1.57
C ASN A 315 -1.76 5.87 1.55
N LEU A 316 -2.44 5.04 0.76
CA LEU A 316 -2.20 3.61 0.66
C LEU A 316 -1.65 3.23 -0.71
N TYR A 317 -0.66 2.36 -0.70
CA TYR A 317 -0.02 1.79 -1.88
C TYR A 317 -0.06 0.27 -1.81
N LYS A 318 -0.49 -0.38 -2.89
CA LYS A 318 -0.52 -1.84 -2.97
C LYS A 318 0.90 -2.42 -2.95
N PRO A 319 1.09 -3.64 -2.44
CA PRO A 319 2.39 -4.31 -2.48
C PRO A 319 2.98 -4.43 -3.90
N SER A 320 2.12 -4.46 -4.93
CA SER A 320 2.52 -4.54 -6.34
C SER A 320 3.00 -3.21 -6.93
N THR A 321 2.82 -2.08 -6.24
CA THR A 321 3.24 -0.78 -6.76
C THR A 321 4.72 -0.52 -6.47
N PRO A 322 5.51 -0.07 -7.46
CA PRO A 322 6.90 0.29 -7.22
C PRO A 322 6.95 1.56 -6.36
N PHE A 323 7.30 1.40 -5.08
CA PHE A 323 7.33 2.49 -4.12
C PHE A 323 8.76 3.01 -3.92
N LYS A 324 8.93 4.34 -4.01
CA LYS A 324 10.20 5.02 -3.69
C LYS A 324 9.98 6.03 -2.57
N LYS A 325 10.68 5.84 -1.45
CA LYS A 325 10.51 6.65 -0.23
C LYS A 325 10.74 8.15 -0.44
N SER A 326 11.75 8.52 -1.23
CA SER A 326 12.10 9.93 -1.48
C SER A 326 11.12 10.65 -2.40
N ALA A 327 10.41 9.91 -3.25
CA ALA A 327 9.48 10.44 -4.23
C ALA A 327 8.32 9.44 -4.39
N PRO A 328 7.36 9.44 -3.45
CA PRO A 328 6.25 8.51 -3.47
C PRO A 328 5.44 8.67 -4.77
N PRO A 329 5.00 7.57 -5.40
CA PRO A 329 4.08 7.65 -6.53
C PRO A 329 2.72 8.20 -6.08
N PRO A 330 1.80 8.49 -7.03
CA PRO A 330 0.41 8.76 -6.69
C PRO A 330 -0.21 7.60 -5.90
N PRO A 331 -0.98 7.87 -4.83
CA PRO A 331 -1.57 6.82 -3.99
C PRO A 331 -2.64 6.02 -4.75
N ASP A 332 -2.71 4.71 -4.49
CA ASP A 332 -3.77 3.85 -5.02
C ASP A 332 -5.12 4.13 -4.35
N PHE A 333 -5.08 4.27 -3.03
CA PHE A 333 -6.25 4.57 -2.21
C PHE A 333 -5.92 5.64 -1.18
N GLN A 334 -6.91 6.47 -0.86
CA GLN A 334 -6.84 7.43 0.22
C GLN A 334 -7.83 7.01 1.31
N ILE A 335 -7.37 7.01 2.55
CA ILE A 335 -8.11 6.47 3.69
C ILE A 335 -8.41 7.58 4.68
N VAL A 336 -9.68 7.64 5.07
CA VAL A 336 -10.18 8.43 6.19
C VAL A 336 -10.40 7.46 7.35
N VAL A 337 -9.91 7.81 8.54
CA VAL A 337 -10.10 6.98 9.74
C VAL A 337 -11.04 7.70 10.68
N ILE A 338 -12.10 7.01 11.11
CA ILE A 338 -13.11 7.54 12.03
C ILE A 338 -13.39 6.54 13.15
N ASN A 339 -13.78 7.07 14.31
CA ASN A 339 -14.34 6.27 15.39
C ASN A 339 -15.85 6.11 15.19
N ALA A 340 -16.28 4.88 14.95
CA ALA A 340 -17.67 4.54 14.60
C ALA A 340 -18.69 4.86 15.71
N ARG A 341 -18.26 4.97 16.98
CA ARG A 341 -19.16 5.27 18.11
C ARG A 341 -19.47 6.75 18.23
N THR A 342 -18.52 7.61 17.85
CA THR A 342 -18.62 9.05 18.05
C THR A 342 -19.06 9.78 16.79
N THR A 343 -18.69 9.29 15.61
CA THR A 343 -18.98 9.96 14.34
C THR A 343 -20.21 9.34 13.65
N PRO A 344 -21.24 10.14 13.30
CA PRO A 344 -22.38 9.67 12.51
C PRO A 344 -21.98 9.44 11.04
N MET A 345 -22.89 8.90 10.22
CA MET A 345 -22.68 8.71 8.78
C MET A 345 -22.32 10.03 8.07
N PRO A 346 -21.37 10.04 7.11
CA PRO A 346 -20.94 11.27 6.44
C PRO A 346 -22.08 11.92 5.67
N THR A 347 -22.15 13.23 5.78
CA THR A 347 -23.08 14.05 5.01
C THR A 347 -22.66 14.16 3.55
N LEU A 348 -23.61 14.49 2.68
CA LEU A 348 -23.34 14.65 1.26
C LEU A 348 -22.37 15.81 0.97
N GLN A 349 -22.35 16.85 1.81
CA GLN A 349 -21.39 17.96 1.72
C GLN A 349 -19.96 17.49 2.05
N GLU A 350 -19.79 16.74 3.16
CA GLU A 350 -18.49 16.16 3.54
C GLU A 350 -17.94 15.21 2.47
N LEU A 351 -18.80 14.37 1.88
CA LEU A 351 -18.39 13.49 0.79
C LEU A 351 -17.98 14.30 -0.45
N THR A 352 -18.69 15.37 -0.77
CA THR A 352 -18.35 16.24 -1.91
C THR A 352 -17.00 16.91 -1.68
N ASP A 353 -16.77 17.46 -0.49
CA ASP A 353 -15.48 18.04 -0.10
C ASP A 353 -14.32 17.04 -0.20
N LEU A 354 -14.55 15.79 0.23
CA LEU A 354 -13.58 14.72 0.09
C LEU A 354 -13.30 14.37 -1.39
N PHE A 355 -14.35 14.25 -2.20
CA PHE A 355 -14.21 13.95 -3.62
C PHE A 355 -13.54 15.07 -4.41
N ASP A 356 -13.74 16.34 -4.05
CA ASP A 356 -13.06 17.47 -4.71
C ASP A 356 -11.53 17.38 -4.62
N VAL A 357 -11.03 16.80 -3.52
CA VAL A 357 -9.61 16.64 -3.25
C VAL A 357 -9.02 15.38 -3.93
N LEU A 358 -9.82 14.34 -4.19
CA LEU A 358 -9.35 13.05 -4.70
C LEU A 358 -8.92 13.05 -6.18
N PRO A 359 -7.92 12.23 -6.57
CA PRO A 359 -7.59 12.00 -7.97
C PRO A 359 -8.68 11.17 -8.65
N GLU A 360 -8.78 11.32 -9.97
CA GLU A 360 -9.64 10.46 -10.79
C GLU A 360 -8.98 9.08 -10.90
N SER A 361 -9.72 8.05 -10.50
CA SER A 361 -9.28 6.66 -10.60
C SER A 361 -9.49 6.15 -12.02
N PRO A 362 -8.47 5.52 -12.65
CA PRO A 362 -8.66 4.91 -13.95
C PRO A 362 -9.67 3.76 -13.84
N LEU A 363 -10.48 3.58 -14.87
CA LEU A 363 -11.39 2.46 -14.94
C LEU A 363 -10.61 1.14 -14.94
N PRO A 364 -11.09 0.10 -14.21
CA PRO A 364 -10.42 -1.18 -14.21
C PRO A 364 -10.36 -1.73 -15.65
N PRO A 365 -9.25 -2.36 -16.04
CA PRO A 365 -9.18 -2.99 -17.34
C PRO A 365 -10.32 -4.02 -17.46
N PRO A 366 -10.91 -4.18 -18.65
CA PRO A 366 -11.98 -5.15 -18.84
C PRO A 366 -11.47 -6.53 -18.42
N ARG A 367 -12.28 -7.25 -17.63
CA ARG A 367 -11.97 -8.62 -17.21
C ARG A 367 -11.70 -9.44 -18.47
N GLN A 368 -10.44 -9.83 -18.68
CA GLN A 368 -10.07 -10.74 -19.75
C GLN A 368 -10.83 -12.05 -19.47
N ARG A 369 -11.79 -12.38 -20.33
CA ARG A 369 -12.41 -13.70 -20.32
C ARG A 369 -11.32 -14.68 -20.72
N ARG A 370 -10.72 -15.35 -19.74
CA ARG A 370 -9.89 -16.53 -20.03
C ARG A 370 -10.79 -17.48 -20.82
N PRO A 371 -10.36 -17.99 -21.99
CA PRO A 371 -11.12 -19.01 -22.68
C PRO A 371 -11.31 -20.20 -21.73
N PRO A 372 -12.46 -20.89 -21.80
CA PRO A 372 -12.70 -22.06 -20.97
C PRO A 372 -11.56 -23.08 -21.17
N PRO A 373 -11.05 -23.70 -20.10
CA PRO A 373 -10.02 -24.73 -20.21
C PRO A 373 -10.60 -25.90 -21.02
N GLY A 374 -10.10 -26.09 -22.24
CA GLY A 374 -10.59 -27.14 -23.16
C GLY A 374 -10.54 -26.81 -24.65
N THR A 375 -10.23 -25.58 -25.06
CA THR A 375 -9.91 -25.30 -26.48
C THR A 375 -8.44 -25.59 -26.73
N THR A 376 -8.21 -26.73 -27.37
CA THR A 376 -6.92 -27.28 -27.76
C THR A 376 -6.13 -26.34 -28.67
N ALA A 377 -4.81 -26.43 -28.50
CA ALA A 377 -3.77 -25.56 -29.02
C ALA A 377 -3.48 -25.72 -30.52
N ASN A 378 -4.49 -25.59 -31.40
CA ASN A 378 -4.30 -25.63 -32.86
C ASN A 378 -5.19 -24.63 -33.62
N ALA A 379 -5.38 -23.44 -33.06
CA ALA A 379 -5.82 -22.29 -33.85
C ALA A 379 -4.57 -21.47 -34.23
N PRO A 380 -4.36 -21.10 -35.50
CA PRO A 380 -3.26 -20.22 -35.87
C PRO A 380 -3.36 -18.97 -35.00
N SER A 381 -2.23 -18.60 -34.39
CA SER A 381 -2.08 -17.36 -33.65
C SER A 381 -2.83 -16.24 -34.36
N PRO A 382 -3.71 -15.46 -33.69
CA PRO A 382 -4.24 -14.26 -34.31
C PRO A 382 -3.03 -13.47 -34.82
N PRO A 383 -3.04 -12.99 -36.07
CA PRO A 383 -1.89 -12.30 -36.63
C PRO A 383 -1.48 -11.24 -35.63
N LYS A 384 -0.20 -11.26 -35.26
CA LYS A 384 0.45 -10.16 -34.55
C LYS A 384 -0.04 -8.90 -35.24
N ILE A 385 -0.85 -8.10 -34.55
CA ILE A 385 -1.31 -6.82 -35.07
C ILE A 385 -0.05 -5.97 -35.09
N GLU A 386 0.70 -6.08 -36.17
CA GLU A 386 1.64 -5.06 -36.56
C GLU A 386 0.85 -3.76 -36.65
N PRO A 387 1.37 -2.65 -36.12
CA PRO A 387 0.69 -1.37 -36.22
C PRO A 387 0.44 -1.11 -37.71
N VAL A 388 -0.83 -1.15 -38.13
CA VAL A 388 -1.22 -0.71 -39.46
C VAL A 388 -0.89 0.78 -39.48
N VAL A 389 0.24 1.12 -40.07
CA VAL A 389 0.58 2.48 -40.44
C VAL A 389 -0.40 2.86 -41.55
N THR A 390 -1.58 3.35 -41.17
CA THR A 390 -2.42 4.06 -42.12
C THR A 390 -1.64 5.29 -42.58
N PRO A 391 -1.40 5.47 -43.89
CA PRO A 391 -0.75 6.67 -44.39
C PRO A 391 -1.55 7.90 -43.93
N ALA A 392 -0.83 8.97 -43.59
CA ALA A 392 -1.41 10.20 -43.07
C ALA A 392 -2.63 10.64 -43.91
N PRO A 393 -3.75 11.03 -43.27
CA PRO A 393 -4.90 11.52 -44.02
C PRO A 393 -4.47 12.72 -44.86
N LYS A 394 -4.81 12.71 -46.17
CA LYS A 394 -4.51 13.81 -47.08
C LYS A 394 -5.03 15.12 -46.45
N PRO A 395 -4.23 16.19 -46.37
CA PRO A 395 -4.67 17.43 -45.76
C PRO A 395 -5.90 17.95 -46.50
N SER A 396 -6.94 18.25 -45.74
CA SER A 396 -8.16 18.86 -46.28
C SER A 396 -7.85 20.22 -46.92
N CYS A 397 -8.70 20.69 -47.84
CA CYS A 397 -8.47 21.96 -48.55
C CYS A 397 -8.19 23.13 -47.59
N MET A 398 -8.91 23.21 -46.46
CA MET A 398 -8.71 24.25 -45.46
C MET A 398 -7.37 24.16 -44.71
N GLN A 399 -6.83 22.96 -44.51
CA GLN A 399 -5.50 22.76 -43.92
C GLN A 399 -4.36 23.17 -44.85
N ARG A 400 -4.59 23.14 -46.17
CA ARG A 400 -3.62 23.65 -47.16
C ARG A 400 -3.58 25.17 -47.19
N VAL A 401 -4.72 25.83 -46.98
CA VAL A 401 -4.84 27.29 -47.06
C VAL A 401 -4.43 27.97 -45.75
N PHE A 402 -4.70 27.34 -44.59
CA PHE A 402 -4.38 27.92 -43.28
C PHE A 402 -3.64 26.94 -42.35
N PRO A 403 -2.36 26.61 -42.64
CA PRO A 403 -1.59 25.62 -41.87
C PRO A 403 -1.32 26.04 -40.42
N TRP A 404 -1.28 27.35 -40.14
CA TRP A 404 -1.09 27.88 -38.78
C TRP A 404 -2.35 27.77 -37.91
N ILE A 405 -3.53 27.73 -38.53
CA ILE A 405 -4.83 27.66 -37.84
C ILE A 405 -5.27 26.20 -37.68
N PHE A 406 -4.93 25.35 -38.66
CA PHE A 406 -5.28 23.93 -38.68
C PHE A 406 -4.02 23.07 -38.90
N PRO A 407 -3.16 22.93 -37.88
CA PRO A 407 -1.95 22.12 -37.99
C PRO A 407 -2.29 20.65 -38.25
N THR A 408 -1.53 20.01 -39.12
CA THR A 408 -1.64 18.58 -39.41
C THR A 408 -1.26 17.79 -38.16
N PRO A 409 -2.14 16.95 -37.59
CA PRO A 409 -1.77 16.15 -36.44
C PRO A 409 -0.65 15.18 -36.81
N PRO A 410 0.33 14.92 -35.92
CA PRO A 410 1.34 13.89 -36.14
C PRO A 410 0.67 12.51 -36.31
N PRO A 411 1.34 11.52 -36.92
CA PRO A 411 0.83 10.15 -37.00
C PRO A 411 0.73 9.58 -35.58
N ILE A 412 -0.45 9.72 -34.98
CA ILE A 412 -0.79 9.08 -33.71
C ILE A 412 -1.10 7.63 -34.06
N ALA A 413 -0.39 6.68 -33.43
CA ALA A 413 -0.77 5.28 -33.42
C ALA A 413 -2.25 5.23 -33.00
N THR A 414 -3.13 4.86 -33.93
CA THR A 414 -4.56 4.80 -33.69
C THR A 414 -4.80 3.79 -32.58
N THR A 415 -4.97 4.29 -31.35
CA THR A 415 -5.59 3.51 -30.29
C THR A 415 -6.92 3.01 -30.87
N PRO A 416 -7.20 1.70 -30.79
CA PRO A 416 -8.46 1.16 -31.30
C PRO A 416 -9.61 2.00 -30.74
N ALA A 417 -10.59 2.31 -31.60
CA ALA A 417 -11.74 3.13 -31.24
C ALA A 417 -12.22 2.78 -29.82
N PRO A 418 -12.45 3.77 -28.93
CA PRO A 418 -12.76 3.50 -27.53
C PRO A 418 -13.95 2.55 -27.49
N ARG A 419 -13.68 1.29 -27.11
CA ARG A 419 -14.73 0.28 -27.01
C ARG A 419 -15.76 0.82 -26.04
N LYS A 420 -17.04 0.75 -26.40
CA LYS A 420 -18.15 1.17 -25.53
C LYS A 420 -18.02 0.41 -24.20
N LEU A 421 -17.56 1.12 -23.18
CA LEU A 421 -17.43 0.58 -21.83
C LEU A 421 -18.84 0.40 -21.27
N ASN A 422 -19.06 -0.68 -20.52
CA ASN A 422 -20.33 -0.91 -19.85
C ASN A 422 -20.54 0.23 -18.81
N PRO A 423 -21.58 1.07 -18.96
CA PRO A 423 -21.80 2.20 -18.05
C PRO A 423 -21.99 1.73 -16.61
N PHE A 424 -22.60 0.56 -16.39
CA PHE A 424 -22.75 0.00 -15.04
C PHE A 424 -21.41 -0.31 -14.37
N MET A 425 -20.40 -0.71 -15.16
CA MET A 425 -19.07 -0.98 -14.61
C MET A 425 -18.40 0.32 -14.17
N ALA A 426 -18.48 1.37 -14.99
CA ALA A 426 -17.93 2.69 -14.68
C ALA A 426 -18.65 3.35 -13.49
N LEU A 427 -19.98 3.25 -13.44
CA LEU A 427 -20.78 3.77 -12.32
C LEU A 427 -20.52 3.00 -11.02
N LYS A 428 -20.37 1.67 -11.09
CA LYS A 428 -20.03 0.83 -9.93
C LYS A 428 -18.63 1.14 -9.39
N THR A 429 -17.67 1.43 -10.27
CA THR A 429 -16.31 1.77 -9.83
C THR A 429 -16.24 3.18 -9.26
N GLY A 430 -17.03 4.10 -9.81
CA GLY A 430 -16.92 5.52 -9.54
C GLY A 430 -15.71 6.14 -10.24
N LYS A 431 -15.77 7.45 -10.47
CA LYS A 431 -14.69 8.25 -11.04
C LYS A 431 -13.64 8.61 -9.99
N LYS A 432 -14.10 8.89 -8.77
CA LYS A 432 -13.25 9.15 -7.60
C LYS A 432 -13.65 8.18 -6.50
N ILE A 433 -12.68 7.67 -5.77
CA ILE A 433 -12.90 6.64 -4.75
C ILE A 433 -12.25 7.08 -3.46
N ILE A 434 -13.01 7.03 -2.37
CA ILE A 434 -12.49 7.12 -1.00
C ILE A 434 -12.79 5.87 -0.22
N VAL A 435 -11.88 5.49 0.68
CA VAL A 435 -12.09 4.41 1.62
C VAL A 435 -12.19 5.00 3.02
N ILE A 436 -13.27 4.71 3.73
CA ILE A 436 -13.47 5.13 5.11
C ILE A 436 -13.29 3.90 6.00
N ALA A 437 -12.29 3.95 6.87
CA ALA A 437 -12.05 2.95 7.91
C ALA A 437 -12.79 3.38 9.18
N ALA A 438 -13.86 2.66 9.49
CA ALA A 438 -14.64 2.86 10.69
C ALA A 438 -14.18 1.88 11.78
N VAL A 439 -13.71 2.43 12.89
CA VAL A 439 -13.15 1.66 14.00
C VAL A 439 -14.13 1.65 15.18
N ASP A 440 -14.50 0.46 15.63
CA ASP A 440 -15.36 0.23 16.80
C ASP A 440 -14.62 -0.66 17.82
N ALA A 441 -13.99 -0.02 18.81
CA ALA A 441 -13.32 -0.63 19.97
C ALA A 441 -12.28 -1.76 19.72
N SER A 442 -11.97 -2.07 18.46
CA SER A 442 -10.90 -2.95 17.93
C SER A 442 -11.28 -3.48 16.55
N ASN A 443 -12.58 -3.50 16.22
CA ASN A 443 -13.07 -3.96 14.94
C ASN A 443 -12.93 -2.86 13.90
N ILE A 444 -12.27 -3.19 12.78
CA ILE A 444 -12.01 -2.25 11.70
C ILE A 444 -12.88 -2.66 10.51
N SER A 445 -13.81 -1.79 10.12
CA SER A 445 -14.64 -1.97 8.92
C SER A 445 -14.24 -0.97 7.85
N PHE A 446 -14.00 -1.44 6.62
CA PHE A 446 -13.63 -0.60 5.49
C PHE A 446 -14.82 -0.40 4.56
N PHE A 447 -15.27 0.85 4.40
CA PHE A 447 -16.34 1.23 3.49
C PHE A 447 -15.79 1.98 2.29
N ARG A 448 -16.13 1.52 1.09
CA ARG A 448 -15.74 2.18 -0.16
C ARG A 448 -16.86 3.09 -0.64
N PHE A 449 -16.56 4.38 -0.81
CA PHE A 449 -17.45 5.34 -1.46
C PHE A 449 -16.89 5.72 -2.81
N GLY A 450 -17.70 5.61 -3.86
CA GLY A 450 -17.35 5.98 -5.22
C GLY A 450 -18.25 7.10 -5.73
N GLN A 451 -17.66 8.14 -6.32
CA GLN A 451 -18.41 9.19 -6.99
C GLN A 451 -18.88 8.68 -8.36
N GLY A 452 -20.17 8.33 -8.46
CA GLY A 452 -20.80 7.94 -9.72
C GLY A 452 -21.20 9.16 -10.54
N GLU A 453 -20.58 9.33 -11.72
CA GLU A 453 -20.87 10.45 -12.60
C GLU A 453 -21.85 10.05 -13.73
N PHE A 454 -23.15 10.28 -13.52
CA PHE A 454 -24.21 9.97 -14.49
C PHE A 454 -24.25 10.91 -15.71
N THR A 455 -23.58 12.07 -15.64
CA THR A 455 -23.38 13.01 -16.76
C THR A 455 -22.51 12.39 -17.86
N GLU A 456 -21.42 11.74 -17.46
CA GLU A 456 -20.47 11.09 -18.37
C GLU A 456 -20.97 9.73 -18.84
N TRP A 457 -21.69 9.00 -17.98
CA TRP A 457 -22.22 7.66 -18.24
C TRP A 457 -23.75 7.63 -18.23
N PRO A 458 -24.43 8.26 -19.20
CA PRO A 458 -25.88 8.20 -19.28
C PRO A 458 -26.32 6.76 -19.58
N MET A 459 -27.22 6.22 -18.75
CA MET A 459 -27.94 4.97 -19.02
C MET A 459 -28.81 5.21 -20.26
N VAL A 460 -28.41 4.66 -21.42
CA VAL A 460 -29.14 4.73 -22.70
C VAL A 460 -29.22 3.35 -23.30
#